data_AF-A0A0K6GH87-F1
#
_entry.id   AF-A0A0K6GH87-F1
#
_cell.length_a   1.000
_cell.length_b   1.000
_cell.length_c   1.000
_cell.angle_alpha   90.00
_cell.angle_beta   90.00
_cell.angle_gamma   90.00
#
_symmetry.space_group_name_H-M   'P 1'
#
loop_
_entity.id
_entity.type
_entity.pdbx_description
1 polymer ?
#
loop_
_entity_poly.entity_id
_entity_poly.type
_entity_poly.pdbx_seq_one_letter_code
_entity_poly.pdbx_strand_id
1 'polypeptide(L)'
;MSPSPKVHKRASIALKDIAFLAQSLPQRIQTFRIKSESTGRKIACAYGERHKQIFPAGFDICSSSSSIERAYYAFSPERLYDVLTSGYNPEHHVEDIIVKSASYCKKHTSPKHEFIILEVEDRKSPGLKNCIALDRNVSEAPNRPKGIQSVSSSPSFAAKDEFRVSYDGDKKRLLAQCDLQDHEVLETLVFKSEEPLLLYQLATLTRAVSFQRDKYNLFNANCYWFAGLIWDCIIRMRPSAYYKIPHGQIRGAFLSLLRQSTNSVELQVTYEYVEQELLDIEKRFTIQKQRWAHSHNTQLHDELEDMRKRVRELEARFNTTPDAFLH
;
A
#
# COMPACT_ATOMS: atom_id res chain seq x y z
N MET A 1 61.62 44.27 -10.22
CA MET A 1 61.20 43.22 -9.26
C MET A 1 59.78 43.55 -8.83
N SER A 2 58.80 42.83 -9.36
CA SER A 2 57.39 43.09 -9.07
C SER A 2 56.96 42.34 -7.80
N PRO A 3 56.24 42.95 -6.85
CA PRO A 3 55.88 42.30 -5.60
C PRO A 3 54.83 41.22 -5.84
N SER A 4 55.08 40.04 -5.28
CA SER A 4 54.14 38.92 -5.30
C SER A 4 52.88 39.28 -4.49
N PRO A 5 51.67 39.09 -5.04
CA PRO A 5 50.44 39.43 -4.33
C PRO A 5 50.24 38.44 -3.17
N LYS A 6 50.14 38.99 -1.95
CA LYS A 6 49.80 38.24 -0.74
C LYS A 6 48.34 37.84 -0.80
N VAL A 7 48.06 36.63 -1.30
CA VAL A 7 46.74 36.01 -1.23
C VAL A 7 46.29 35.96 0.23
N HIS A 8 45.14 36.57 0.54
CA HIS A 8 44.58 36.64 1.89
C HIS A 8 44.35 35.23 2.45
N LYS A 9 45.07 34.89 3.53
CA LYS A 9 45.05 33.59 4.22
C LYS A 9 43.64 33.04 4.50
N ARG A 10 42.64 33.91 4.70
CA ARG A 10 41.25 33.52 4.98
C ARG A 10 40.52 32.94 3.77
N ALA A 11 40.69 33.51 2.58
CA ALA A 11 40.07 32.99 1.36
C ALA A 11 40.65 31.62 0.97
N SER A 12 41.94 31.40 1.23
CA SER A 12 42.59 30.11 1.01
C SER A 12 42.07 29.00 1.92
N ILE A 13 41.62 29.31 3.14
CA ILE A 13 41.06 28.32 4.07
C ILE A 13 39.65 27.92 3.62
N ALA A 14 38.80 28.89 3.28
CA ALA A 14 37.44 28.61 2.81
C ALA A 14 37.42 27.75 1.53
N LEU A 15 38.31 28.00 0.57
CA LEU A 15 38.42 27.19 -0.64
C LEU A 15 38.93 25.77 -0.38
N LYS A 16 39.81 25.58 0.62
CA LYS A 16 40.26 24.25 1.05
C LYS A 16 39.16 23.45 1.73
N ASP A 17 38.32 24.10 2.54
CA ASP A 17 37.19 23.45 3.19
C ASP A 17 36.11 23.03 2.17
N ILE A 18 35.86 23.85 1.14
CA ILE A 18 34.96 23.50 0.03
C ILE A 18 35.51 22.34 -0.81
N ALA A 19 36.82 22.36 -1.12
CA ALA A 19 37.46 21.28 -1.87
C ALA A 19 37.46 19.96 -1.09
N PHE A 20 37.65 20.01 0.23
CA PHE A 20 37.57 18.84 1.11
C PHE A 20 36.14 18.28 1.16
N LEU A 21 35.12 19.13 1.25
CA LEU A 21 33.72 18.72 1.17
C LEU A 21 33.40 18.05 -0.17
N ALA A 22 33.88 18.62 -1.28
CA ALA A 22 33.67 18.09 -2.63
C ALA A 22 34.36 16.73 -2.88
N GLN A 23 35.50 16.47 -2.25
CA GLN A 23 36.21 15.19 -2.35
C GLN A 23 35.59 14.08 -1.49
N SER A 24 34.93 14.46 -0.38
CA SER A 24 34.23 13.50 0.50
C SER A 24 32.85 13.06 -0.02
N LEU A 25 32.33 13.73 -1.06
CA LEU A 25 30.97 13.54 -1.58
C LEU A 25 30.69 12.13 -2.12
N PRO A 26 31.57 11.45 -2.88
CA PRO A 26 31.32 10.09 -3.37
C PRO A 26 31.20 9.04 -2.24
N GLN A 27 32.01 9.18 -1.19
CA GLN A 27 31.96 8.31 -0.01
C GLN A 27 30.75 8.65 0.88
N ARG A 28 30.36 9.92 0.95
CA ARG A 28 29.11 10.36 1.60
C ARG A 28 27.88 9.88 0.85
N ILE A 29 27.85 9.86 -0.47
CA ILE A 29 26.71 9.34 -1.26
C ILE A 29 26.49 7.83 -1.00
N GLN A 30 27.56 7.05 -0.80
CA GLN A 30 27.44 5.65 -0.38
C GLN A 30 27.01 5.47 1.10
N THR A 31 27.28 6.45 1.96
CA THR A 31 26.78 6.49 3.35
C THR A 31 25.46 7.25 3.53
N PHE A 32 24.98 7.94 2.50
CA PHE A 32 23.60 8.41 2.30
C PHE A 32 22.67 7.25 1.87
N ARG A 33 22.99 6.02 2.28
CA ARG A 33 21.95 5.10 2.73
C ARG A 33 21.25 5.81 3.88
N ILE A 34 20.23 6.59 3.54
CA ILE A 34 19.40 7.45 4.38
C ILE A 34 19.40 6.91 5.81
N LYS A 35 20.37 7.34 6.62
CA LYS A 35 20.17 7.50 8.05
C LYS A 35 19.26 8.71 8.10
N SER A 36 17.99 8.46 7.80
CA SER A 36 16.90 9.25 8.33
C SER A 36 17.18 9.23 9.82
N GLU A 37 17.79 10.30 10.32
CA GLU A 37 17.75 10.65 11.72
C GLU A 37 16.27 10.83 12.05
N SER A 38 15.59 9.72 12.30
CA SER A 38 14.35 9.69 13.07
C SER A 38 14.73 10.01 14.51
N THR A 39 15.20 11.23 14.72
CA THR A 39 14.95 11.91 15.98
C THR A 39 13.45 11.76 16.19
N GLY A 40 13.08 11.01 17.21
CA GLY A 40 11.71 10.59 17.53
C GLY A 40 10.82 11.76 17.89
N ARG A 41 10.66 12.72 16.98
CA ARG A 41 9.48 13.56 16.91
C ARG A 41 8.34 12.58 16.71
N LYS A 42 7.62 12.27 17.79
CA LYS A 42 6.24 11.80 17.70
C LYS A 42 5.54 12.82 16.83
N ILE A 43 5.43 12.53 15.53
CA ILE A 43 4.66 13.34 14.60
C ILE A 43 3.24 13.21 15.12
N ALA A 44 2.81 14.18 15.92
CA ALA A 44 1.42 14.39 16.26
C ALA A 44 0.73 14.86 14.98
N CYS A 45 0.64 13.96 13.99
CA CYS A 45 -0.06 14.27 12.77
C CYS A 45 -1.54 14.39 13.12
N ALA A 46 -2.18 15.43 12.60
CA ALA A 46 -3.62 15.53 12.62
C ALA A 46 -4.18 14.20 12.09
N TYR A 47 -4.96 13.51 12.92
CA TYR A 47 -5.52 12.18 12.65
C TYR A 47 -6.32 12.13 11.34
N GLY A 48 -6.73 13.29 10.83
CA GLY A 48 -7.61 13.43 9.68
C GLY A 48 -7.06 12.98 8.33
N GLU A 49 -5.80 12.56 8.15
CA GLU A 49 -5.30 12.14 6.82
C GLU A 49 -4.39 10.90 6.84
N ARG A 50 -4.57 9.98 7.82
CA ARG A 50 -3.70 8.79 7.96
C ARG A 50 -3.59 7.93 6.70
N HIS A 51 -4.66 7.83 5.90
CA HIS A 51 -4.64 7.08 4.64
C HIS A 51 -3.58 7.63 3.66
N LYS A 52 -3.38 8.96 3.57
CA LYS A 52 -2.37 9.57 2.68
C LYS A 52 -0.94 9.29 3.12
N GLN A 53 -0.78 8.90 4.37
CA GLN A 53 0.54 8.67 4.97
C GLN A 53 0.97 7.21 4.86
N ILE A 54 0.01 6.27 4.83
CA ILE A 54 0.30 4.84 4.68
C ILE A 54 0.29 4.44 3.21
N PHE A 55 -0.65 4.97 2.44
CA PHE A 55 -0.86 4.54 1.06
C PHE A 55 -0.25 5.53 0.07
N PRO A 56 0.24 5.03 -1.08
CA PRO A 56 0.83 5.89 -2.09
C PRO A 56 -0.16 6.88 -2.71
N ALA A 57 0.40 7.93 -3.34
CA ALA A 57 -0.37 8.90 -4.11
C ALA A 57 -1.25 8.18 -5.15
N GLY A 58 -2.52 8.56 -5.25
CA GLY A 58 -3.51 7.89 -6.09
C GLY A 58 -4.59 7.12 -5.32
N PHE A 59 -4.36 6.79 -4.05
CA PHE A 59 -5.39 6.27 -3.16
C PHE A 59 -6.51 7.28 -2.87
N ASP A 60 -6.19 8.57 -2.90
CA ASP A 60 -7.09 9.66 -2.54
C ASP A 60 -7.99 10.15 -3.70
N ILE A 61 -7.65 9.82 -4.94
CA ILE A 61 -8.36 10.25 -6.17
C ILE A 61 -9.84 9.81 -6.19
N CYS A 62 -10.23 8.80 -5.38
CA CYS A 62 -11.61 8.32 -5.30
C CYS A 62 -12.56 9.15 -4.43
N SER A 63 -12.07 10.07 -3.58
CA SER A 63 -12.94 10.83 -2.67
C SER A 63 -13.61 12.00 -3.39
N SER A 64 -14.52 11.71 -4.33
CA SER A 64 -15.30 12.73 -5.02
C SER A 64 -16.57 13.16 -4.27
N SER A 65 -16.85 12.66 -3.06
CA SER A 65 -18.00 13.13 -2.28
C SER A 65 -17.61 14.27 -1.34
N SER A 66 -18.14 15.45 -1.63
CA SER A 66 -18.11 16.66 -0.80
C SER A 66 -18.94 16.55 0.50
N SER A 67 -19.24 15.33 0.97
CA SER A 67 -19.99 15.11 2.19
C SER A 67 -19.10 15.32 3.41
N ILE A 68 -19.60 16.12 4.35
CA ILE A 68 -18.99 16.45 5.64
C ILE A 68 -18.73 15.18 6.51
N GLU A 69 -19.33 14.05 6.13
CA GLU A 69 -19.01 12.72 6.65
C GLU A 69 -18.29 11.91 5.57
N ARG A 70 -16.95 11.84 5.63
CA ARG A 70 -16.17 10.97 4.74
C ARG A 70 -16.37 9.51 5.16
N ALA A 71 -17.08 8.75 4.33
CA ALA A 71 -17.56 7.41 4.65
C ALA A 71 -16.42 6.36 4.75
N TYR A 72 -15.52 6.26 3.78
CA TYR A 72 -14.31 5.43 3.76
C TYR A 72 -13.80 5.51 2.31
N TYR A 73 -12.64 4.94 1.99
CA TYR A 73 -12.24 4.78 0.59
C TYR A 73 -12.61 3.40 0.08
N ALA A 74 -13.29 3.32 -1.06
CA ALA A 74 -13.62 2.06 -1.70
C ALA A 74 -12.73 1.84 -2.92
N PHE A 75 -12.10 0.67 -3.01
CA PHE A 75 -11.33 0.23 -4.17
C PHE A 75 -11.82 -1.12 -4.66
N SER A 76 -12.00 -1.26 -5.97
CA SER A 76 -12.09 -2.59 -6.56
C SER A 76 -10.72 -3.30 -6.45
N PRO A 77 -10.69 -4.63 -6.42
CA PRO A 77 -9.45 -5.40 -6.39
C PRO A 77 -8.51 -5.07 -7.56
N GLU A 78 -9.04 -4.90 -8.76
CA GLU A 78 -8.28 -4.48 -9.94
C GLU A 78 -7.64 -3.10 -9.73
N ARG A 79 -8.41 -2.12 -9.23
CA ARG A 79 -7.88 -0.78 -9.00
C ARG A 79 -6.80 -0.76 -7.92
N LEU A 80 -7.02 -1.45 -6.81
CA LEU A 80 -6.03 -1.51 -5.73
C LEU A 80 -4.74 -2.19 -6.23
N TYR A 81 -4.87 -3.26 -7.01
CA TYR A 81 -3.75 -3.92 -7.67
C TYR A 81 -2.99 -2.95 -8.58
N ASP A 82 -3.68 -2.21 -9.45
CA ASP A 82 -3.04 -1.29 -10.39
C ASP A 82 -2.29 -0.18 -9.65
N VAL A 83 -2.91 0.42 -8.63
CA VAL A 83 -2.27 1.48 -7.82
C VAL A 83 -0.99 0.97 -7.15
N LEU A 84 -1.00 -0.28 -6.67
CA LEU A 84 0.16 -0.86 -5.99
C LEU A 84 1.22 -1.42 -6.95
N THR A 85 0.89 -1.75 -8.20
CA THR A 85 1.80 -2.51 -9.09
C THR A 85 2.14 -1.85 -10.43
N SER A 86 1.41 -0.81 -10.87
CA SER A 86 1.60 -0.18 -12.18
C SER A 86 2.91 0.58 -12.33
N GLY A 87 3.48 1.10 -11.24
CA GLY A 87 4.75 1.81 -11.25
C GLY A 87 5.47 1.78 -9.92
N TYR A 88 6.72 1.32 -9.93
CA TYR A 88 7.60 1.44 -8.78
C TYR A 88 8.09 2.87 -8.62
N ASN A 89 7.72 3.47 -7.49
CA ASN A 89 8.35 4.68 -6.97
C ASN A 89 8.84 4.34 -5.55
N PRO A 90 10.14 4.50 -5.23
CA PRO A 90 10.65 4.20 -3.88
C PRO A 90 10.01 5.07 -2.79
N GLU A 91 9.42 6.22 -3.14
CA GLU A 91 8.68 7.11 -2.24
C GLU A 91 7.25 6.59 -1.94
N HIS A 92 6.73 5.68 -2.76
CA HIS A 92 5.40 5.09 -2.56
C HIS A 92 5.38 3.95 -1.54
N HIS A 93 6.56 3.49 -1.09
CA HIS A 93 6.70 2.54 0.02
C HIS A 93 5.91 1.23 -0.14
N VAL A 94 5.55 0.81 -1.37
CA VAL A 94 4.65 -0.33 -1.62
C VAL A 94 5.16 -1.63 -0.97
N GLU A 95 6.48 -1.85 -0.97
CA GLU A 95 7.12 -3.02 -0.36
C GLU A 95 7.23 -2.94 1.17
N ASP A 96 6.90 -1.78 1.74
CA ASP A 96 6.94 -1.51 3.17
C ASP A 96 5.53 -1.53 3.80
N ILE A 97 4.47 -1.48 2.98
CA ILE A 97 3.08 -1.60 3.43
C ILE A 97 2.73 -3.07 3.67
N ILE A 98 2.64 -3.44 4.94
CA ILE A 98 2.43 -4.81 5.41
C ILE A 98 1.03 -4.97 6.03
N VAL A 99 0.49 -6.18 5.94
CA VAL A 99 -0.66 -6.63 6.73
C VAL A 99 -0.12 -7.20 8.05
N LYS A 100 -0.49 -6.59 9.17
CA LYS A 100 -0.09 -7.00 10.52
C LYS A 100 -0.93 -8.14 11.06
N SER A 101 -2.23 -8.06 10.81
CA SER A 101 -3.17 -9.10 11.17
C SER A 101 -4.35 -9.11 10.23
N ALA A 102 -4.94 -10.29 10.05
CA ALA A 102 -6.19 -10.47 9.34
C ALA A 102 -7.18 -11.19 10.28
N SER A 103 -8.46 -10.82 10.22
CA SER A 103 -9.54 -11.46 10.96
C SER A 103 -10.65 -11.87 10.02
N TYR A 104 -10.96 -13.17 9.99
CA TYR A 104 -12.12 -13.70 9.28
C TYR A 104 -13.36 -13.46 10.12
N CYS A 105 -14.34 -12.76 9.57
CA CYS A 105 -15.48 -12.25 10.32
C CYS A 105 -16.79 -12.70 9.70
N LYS A 106 -17.84 -12.75 10.53
CA LYS A 106 -19.19 -13.10 10.13
C LYS A 106 -20.21 -12.20 10.81
N LYS A 107 -21.13 -11.60 10.07
CA LYS A 107 -22.23 -10.83 10.67
C LYS A 107 -23.18 -11.73 11.47
N HIS A 108 -23.69 -11.24 12.58
CA HIS A 108 -24.74 -11.93 13.34
C HIS A 108 -26.10 -11.92 12.61
N THR A 109 -26.37 -10.84 11.88
CA THR A 109 -27.64 -10.62 11.17
C THR A 109 -27.71 -11.42 9.88
N SER A 110 -28.85 -12.06 9.60
CA SER A 110 -29.12 -12.71 8.30
C SER A 110 -28.97 -11.71 7.15
N PRO A 111 -28.28 -12.05 6.03
CA PRO A 111 -27.82 -13.37 5.60
C PRO A 111 -26.44 -13.82 6.11
N LYS A 112 -26.00 -13.37 7.30
CA LYS A 112 -24.73 -13.74 7.97
C LYS A 112 -23.48 -13.57 7.12
N HIS A 113 -23.39 -12.42 6.44
CA HIS A 113 -22.29 -12.03 5.55
C HIS A 113 -20.91 -12.33 6.14
N GLU A 114 -20.05 -12.99 5.35
CA GLU A 114 -18.65 -13.29 5.72
C GLU A 114 -17.70 -12.32 5.00
N PHE A 115 -16.70 -11.83 5.72
CA PHE A 115 -15.77 -10.80 5.27
C PHE A 115 -14.44 -10.87 6.01
N ILE A 116 -13.42 -10.15 5.54
CA ILE A 116 -12.10 -10.11 6.15
C ILE A 116 -11.79 -8.70 6.64
N ILE A 117 -11.32 -8.56 7.87
CA ILE A 117 -10.78 -7.30 8.39
C ILE A 117 -9.26 -7.39 8.43
N LEU A 118 -8.58 -6.35 7.98
CA LEU A 118 -7.13 -6.27 7.89
C LEU A 118 -6.65 -5.07 8.72
N GLU A 119 -5.59 -5.28 9.50
CA GLU A 119 -4.78 -4.19 10.06
C GLU A 119 -3.53 -4.06 9.21
N VAL A 120 -3.26 -2.86 8.69
CA VAL A 120 -2.11 -2.58 7.84
C VAL A 120 -1.20 -1.53 8.47
N GLU A 121 0.10 -1.62 8.21
CA GLU A 121 1.15 -0.72 8.72
C GLU A 121 2.15 -0.43 7.60
N ASP A 122 2.66 0.80 7.52
CA ASP A 122 3.86 1.12 6.74
C ASP A 122 5.09 0.97 7.65
N ARG A 123 5.99 0.04 7.32
CA ARG A 123 7.23 -0.21 8.08
C ARG A 123 8.17 1.00 8.12
N LYS A 124 8.13 1.87 7.11
CA LYS A 124 8.91 3.12 7.11
C LYS A 124 8.31 4.21 8.00
N SER A 125 7.07 4.03 8.41
CA SER A 125 6.32 4.95 9.28
C SER A 125 5.80 4.21 10.53
N PRO A 126 6.67 3.72 11.43
CA PRO A 126 6.27 2.86 12.55
C PRO A 126 5.17 3.48 13.42
N GLY A 127 4.16 2.67 13.78
CA GLY A 127 3.03 3.11 14.59
C GLY A 127 1.90 3.79 13.80
N LEU A 128 2.10 4.02 12.51
CA LEU A 128 1.05 4.46 11.61
C LEU A 128 0.31 3.25 11.04
N LYS A 129 -0.89 3.02 11.59
CA LYS A 129 -1.74 1.88 11.23
C LYS A 129 -3.05 2.33 10.58
N ASN A 130 -3.57 1.50 9.68
CA ASN A 130 -4.91 1.63 9.12
C ASN A 130 -5.69 0.30 9.20
N CYS A 131 -6.98 0.38 8.93
CA CYS A 131 -7.86 -0.77 8.84
C CYS A 131 -8.53 -0.84 7.46
N ILE A 132 -8.68 -2.06 6.95
CA ILE A 132 -9.37 -2.34 5.70
C ILE A 132 -10.40 -3.45 5.95
N ALA A 133 -11.62 -3.27 5.45
CA ALA A 133 -12.61 -4.34 5.35
C ALA A 133 -12.65 -4.81 3.89
N LEU A 134 -12.54 -6.11 3.68
CA LEU A 134 -12.58 -6.77 2.38
C LEU A 134 -13.81 -7.68 2.33
N ASP A 135 -14.72 -7.38 1.41
CA ASP A 135 -15.95 -8.13 1.26
C ASP A 135 -16.48 -8.15 -0.18
N ARG A 136 -17.42 -9.07 -0.43
CA ARG A 136 -18.10 -9.25 -1.72
C ARG A 136 -19.59 -9.05 -1.56
N ASN A 137 -20.14 -8.07 -2.26
CA ASN A 137 -21.55 -7.71 -2.24
C ASN A 137 -22.23 -7.93 -3.59
N VAL A 138 -23.55 -7.83 -3.60
CA VAL A 138 -24.34 -7.70 -4.83
C VAL A 138 -24.22 -6.25 -5.31
N SER A 139 -23.87 -6.05 -6.59
CA SER A 139 -23.91 -4.71 -7.18
C SER A 139 -25.37 -4.25 -7.29
N GLU A 140 -25.73 -3.18 -6.57
CA GLU A 140 -27.03 -2.55 -6.71
C GLU A 140 -27.11 -1.92 -8.11
N ALA A 141 -27.84 -2.56 -9.02
CA ALA A 141 -28.11 -1.98 -10.33
C ALA A 141 -28.83 -0.63 -10.12
N PRO A 142 -28.31 0.51 -10.62
CA PRO A 142 -28.77 1.84 -10.20
C PRO A 142 -30.25 2.14 -10.47
N ASN A 143 -30.97 1.35 -11.28
CA ASN A 143 -32.31 1.69 -11.75
C ASN A 143 -33.18 0.46 -12.09
N ARG A 144 -33.25 -0.58 -11.24
CA ARG A 144 -34.28 -1.61 -11.48
C ARG A 144 -35.64 -1.11 -10.97
N PRO A 145 -36.63 -0.83 -11.86
CA PRO A 145 -37.98 -0.52 -11.42
C PRO A 145 -38.51 -1.70 -10.59
N LYS A 146 -39.13 -1.41 -9.44
CA LYS A 146 -39.65 -2.39 -8.47
C LYS A 146 -40.84 -3.24 -9.00
N GLY A 147 -41.10 -3.24 -10.30
CA GLY A 147 -42.24 -3.91 -10.91
C GLY A 147 -41.80 -4.89 -12.01
N ILE A 148 -42.37 -6.09 -11.96
CA ILE A 148 -42.23 -7.20 -12.92
C ILE A 148 -41.00 -8.10 -12.69
N GLN A 149 -41.13 -8.98 -11.69
CA GLN A 149 -40.28 -10.17 -11.55
C GLN A 149 -40.73 -11.21 -12.59
N SER A 150 -39.98 -11.34 -13.68
CA SER A 150 -40.07 -12.51 -14.57
C SER A 150 -39.42 -13.71 -13.88
N VAL A 151 -40.12 -14.84 -13.84
CA VAL A 151 -39.85 -16.02 -13.01
C VAL A 151 -38.86 -17.02 -13.66
N SER A 152 -38.15 -16.64 -14.71
CA SER A 152 -37.24 -17.58 -15.40
C SER A 152 -35.79 -17.12 -15.41
N SER A 153 -34.93 -17.97 -14.84
CA SER A 153 -33.48 -17.84 -14.59
C SER A 153 -33.12 -17.17 -13.26
N SER A 154 -32.40 -17.90 -12.41
CA SER A 154 -31.81 -17.38 -11.17
C SER A 154 -31.05 -16.09 -11.49
N PRO A 155 -31.44 -14.92 -10.94
CA PRO A 155 -30.83 -13.67 -11.31
C PRO A 155 -29.36 -13.68 -10.89
N SER A 156 -28.43 -13.81 -11.84
CA SER A 156 -27.02 -13.56 -11.60
C SER A 156 -26.82 -12.06 -11.55
N PHE A 157 -26.45 -11.52 -10.40
CA PHE A 157 -26.10 -10.11 -10.27
C PHE A 157 -24.61 -9.94 -10.53
N ALA A 158 -24.18 -8.77 -10.98
CA ALA A 158 -22.75 -8.45 -10.96
C ALA A 158 -22.27 -8.47 -9.50
N ALA A 159 -21.14 -9.14 -9.25
CA ALA A 159 -20.52 -9.06 -7.93
C ALA A 159 -19.80 -7.72 -7.76
N LYS A 160 -19.75 -7.28 -6.50
CA LYS A 160 -19.05 -6.06 -6.10
C LYS A 160 -18.08 -6.43 -4.99
N ASP A 161 -16.85 -6.72 -5.40
CA ASP A 161 -15.73 -7.00 -4.50
C ASP A 161 -15.06 -5.67 -4.15
N GLU A 162 -14.87 -5.39 -2.87
CA GLU A 162 -14.36 -4.08 -2.42
C GLU A 162 -13.36 -4.18 -1.28
N PHE A 163 -12.29 -3.39 -1.39
CA PHE A 163 -11.47 -2.96 -0.27
C PHE A 163 -12.03 -1.65 0.26
N ARG A 164 -12.62 -1.67 1.46
CA ARG A 164 -13.11 -0.49 2.17
C ARG A 164 -12.09 -0.08 3.23
N VAL A 165 -11.39 1.01 2.95
CA VAL A 165 -10.24 1.49 3.73
C VAL A 165 -10.64 2.63 4.65
N SER A 166 -10.30 2.53 5.93
CA SER A 166 -10.62 3.58 6.90
C SER A 166 -9.91 4.89 6.55
N TYR A 167 -10.68 5.98 6.66
CA TYR A 167 -10.20 7.32 6.35
C TYR A 167 -9.12 7.80 7.33
N ASP A 168 -9.27 7.46 8.62
CA ASP A 168 -8.40 7.90 9.72
C ASP A 168 -7.81 6.74 10.55
N GLY A 169 -8.01 5.50 10.13
CA GLY A 169 -7.57 4.31 10.86
C GLY A 169 -8.50 3.85 11.98
N ASP A 170 -9.67 4.49 12.18
CA ASP A 170 -10.66 3.99 13.15
C ASP A 170 -11.39 2.76 12.58
N LYS A 171 -11.09 1.58 13.14
CA LYS A 171 -11.74 0.30 12.82
C LYS A 171 -13.23 0.34 13.12
N LYS A 172 -13.65 0.85 14.29
CA LYS A 172 -15.05 0.80 14.71
C LYS A 172 -15.90 1.67 13.79
N ARG A 173 -15.40 2.86 13.45
CA ARG A 173 -16.09 3.75 12.52
C ARG A 173 -16.18 3.17 11.11
N LEU A 174 -15.09 2.60 10.60
CA LEU A 174 -15.10 1.89 9.31
C LEU A 174 -16.18 0.80 9.29
N LEU A 175 -16.21 -0.06 10.30
CA LEU A 175 -17.19 -1.14 10.38
C LEU A 175 -18.61 -0.60 10.48
N ALA A 176 -18.84 0.47 11.25
CA ALA A 176 -20.15 1.13 11.31
C ALA A 176 -20.60 1.65 9.94
N GLN A 177 -19.70 2.30 9.21
CA GLN A 177 -19.98 2.87 7.89
C GLN A 177 -20.20 1.80 6.81
N CYS A 178 -19.65 0.60 7.00
CA CYS A 178 -19.83 -0.54 6.12
C CYS A 178 -21.05 -1.40 6.46
N ASP A 179 -21.79 -1.08 7.53
CA ASP A 179 -22.79 -1.96 8.16
C ASP A 179 -22.20 -3.34 8.53
N LEU A 180 -21.04 -3.35 9.19
CA LEU A 180 -20.29 -4.53 9.62
C LEU A 180 -20.02 -4.54 11.13
N GLN A 181 -20.59 -3.61 11.91
CA GLN A 181 -20.29 -3.50 13.35
C GLN A 181 -20.71 -4.73 14.16
N ASP A 182 -21.89 -5.31 13.87
CA ASP A 182 -22.40 -6.52 14.54
C ASP A 182 -21.89 -7.79 13.87
N HIS A 183 -20.66 -8.16 14.23
CA HIS A 183 -19.99 -9.35 13.73
C HIS A 183 -19.27 -10.12 14.84
N GLU A 184 -19.06 -11.41 14.57
CA GLU A 184 -18.13 -12.26 15.29
C GLU A 184 -16.85 -12.45 14.47
N VAL A 185 -15.73 -12.61 15.18
CA VAL A 185 -14.45 -13.00 14.58
C VAL A 185 -14.34 -14.50 14.69
N LEU A 186 -14.35 -15.19 13.55
CA LEU A 186 -14.26 -16.65 13.46
C LEU A 186 -12.83 -17.14 13.55
N GLU A 187 -11.88 -16.39 12.98
CA GLU A 187 -10.47 -16.78 12.89
C GLU A 187 -9.60 -15.52 12.85
N THR A 188 -8.37 -15.61 13.35
CA THR A 188 -7.41 -14.51 13.28
C THR A 188 -6.03 -15.02 12.92
N LEU A 189 -5.37 -14.31 12.01
CA LEU A 189 -3.97 -14.48 11.66
C LEU A 189 -3.19 -13.26 12.13
N VAL A 190 -2.08 -13.49 12.81
CA VAL A 190 -1.10 -12.46 13.14
C VAL A 190 0.20 -12.79 12.43
N PHE A 191 0.64 -11.89 11.55
CA PHE A 191 1.82 -12.11 10.73
C PHE A 191 3.09 -11.72 11.49
N LYS A 192 4.16 -12.50 11.29
CA LYS A 192 5.48 -12.19 11.83
C LYS A 192 6.07 -10.97 11.13
N SER A 193 6.90 -10.22 11.82
CA SER A 193 7.51 -9.00 11.25
C SER A 193 8.54 -9.32 10.17
N GLU A 194 9.15 -10.50 10.25
CA GLU A 194 10.17 -11.00 9.33
C GLU A 194 9.56 -11.55 8.03
N GLU A 195 8.34 -12.08 8.11
CA GLU A 195 7.62 -12.70 6.99
C GLU A 195 6.18 -12.14 6.88
N PRO A 196 6.02 -10.82 6.72
CA PRO A 196 4.70 -10.22 6.63
C PRO A 196 4.00 -10.60 5.33
N LEU A 197 2.66 -10.54 5.31
CA LEU A 197 1.92 -10.47 4.06
C LEU A 197 1.98 -9.03 3.53
N LEU A 198 2.46 -8.81 2.31
CA LEU A 198 2.52 -7.47 1.72
C LEU A 198 1.15 -7.09 1.15
N LEU A 199 0.77 -5.82 1.24
CA LEU A 199 -0.55 -5.40 0.78
C LEU A 199 -0.76 -5.63 -0.72
N TYR A 200 0.27 -5.43 -1.54
CA TYR A 200 0.17 -5.72 -2.98
C TYR A 200 -0.05 -7.21 -3.24
N GLN A 201 0.51 -8.10 -2.41
CA GLN A 201 0.30 -9.55 -2.56
C GLN A 201 -1.17 -9.92 -2.29
N LEU A 202 -1.78 -9.31 -1.28
CA LEU A 202 -3.20 -9.47 -1.00
C LEU A 202 -4.08 -8.87 -2.11
N ALA A 203 -3.70 -7.72 -2.67
CA ALA A 203 -4.41 -7.11 -3.79
C ALA A 203 -4.37 -8.02 -5.03
N THR A 204 -3.21 -8.61 -5.36
CA THR A 204 -3.05 -9.61 -6.43
C THR A 204 -3.94 -10.82 -6.20
N LEU A 205 -3.90 -11.42 -4.99
CA LEU A 205 -4.75 -12.55 -4.64
C LEU A 205 -6.24 -12.22 -4.80
N THR A 206 -6.67 -11.08 -4.25
CA THR A 206 -8.08 -10.70 -4.28
C THR A 206 -8.54 -10.42 -5.71
N ARG A 207 -7.71 -9.80 -6.55
CA ARG A 207 -7.99 -9.59 -7.97
C ARG A 207 -8.17 -10.92 -8.70
N ALA A 208 -7.25 -11.87 -8.50
CA ALA A 208 -7.34 -13.20 -9.10
C ALA A 208 -8.64 -13.92 -8.71
N VAL A 209 -9.01 -13.90 -7.43
CA VAL A 209 -10.27 -14.49 -6.94
C VAL A 209 -11.49 -13.77 -7.55
N SER A 210 -11.47 -12.44 -7.61
CA SER A 210 -12.57 -11.64 -8.16
C SER A 210 -12.81 -11.96 -9.65
N PHE A 211 -11.73 -12.14 -10.43
CA PHE A 211 -11.83 -12.48 -11.86
C PHE A 211 -12.32 -13.89 -12.14
N GLN A 212 -12.15 -14.84 -11.21
CA GLN A 212 -12.70 -16.19 -11.40
C GLN A 212 -14.23 -16.20 -11.41
N ARG A 213 -14.86 -15.26 -10.69
CA ARG A 213 -16.32 -15.12 -10.62
C ARG A 213 -16.68 -13.65 -10.62
N ASP A 214 -16.97 -13.09 -11.78
CA ASP A 214 -17.45 -11.71 -11.93
C ASP A 214 -18.92 -11.52 -11.48
N LYS A 215 -19.66 -12.62 -11.35
CA LYS A 215 -21.08 -12.64 -10.96
C LYS A 215 -21.28 -13.17 -9.55
N TYR A 216 -22.19 -12.51 -8.83
CA TYR A 216 -22.66 -12.96 -7.54
C TYR A 216 -23.67 -14.11 -7.74
N ASN A 217 -23.33 -15.28 -7.21
CA ASN A 217 -24.21 -16.44 -7.20
C ASN A 217 -24.43 -16.91 -5.76
N LEU A 218 -25.69 -16.95 -5.33
CA LEU A 218 -26.08 -17.28 -3.95
C LEU A 218 -25.59 -18.65 -3.48
N PHE A 219 -25.40 -19.60 -4.39
CA PHE A 219 -25.05 -20.99 -4.05
C PHE A 219 -23.56 -21.27 -4.12
N ASN A 220 -22.81 -20.64 -5.04
CA ASN A 220 -21.42 -21.03 -5.29
C ASN A 220 -20.42 -19.88 -5.44
N ALA A 221 -20.85 -18.63 -5.58
CA ALA A 221 -19.96 -17.47 -5.77
C ALA A 221 -20.48 -16.22 -5.03
N ASN A 222 -20.69 -16.39 -3.73
CA ASN A 222 -21.22 -15.40 -2.79
C ASN A 222 -20.09 -14.89 -1.86
N CYS A 223 -20.42 -14.16 -0.79
CA CYS A 223 -19.45 -13.68 0.20
C CYS A 223 -18.72 -14.80 0.97
N TYR A 224 -19.37 -15.93 1.24
CA TYR A 224 -18.76 -17.09 1.91
C TYR A 224 -17.65 -17.69 1.05
N TRP A 225 -17.94 -17.93 -0.23
CA TRP A 225 -16.95 -18.41 -1.20
C TRP A 225 -15.74 -17.48 -1.29
N PHE A 226 -16.02 -16.18 -1.48
CA PHE A 226 -15.00 -15.18 -1.73
C PHE A 226 -14.07 -15.00 -0.53
N ALA A 227 -14.62 -14.75 0.66
CA ALA A 227 -13.83 -14.61 1.87
C ALA A 227 -13.09 -15.92 2.19
N GLY A 228 -13.77 -17.08 2.06
CA GLY A 228 -13.21 -18.40 2.35
C GLY A 228 -12.00 -18.74 1.49
N LEU A 229 -12.10 -18.56 0.18
CA LEU A 229 -11.02 -18.83 -0.76
C LEU A 229 -9.80 -17.92 -0.54
N ILE A 230 -10.03 -16.61 -0.35
CA ILE A 230 -8.95 -15.65 -0.04
C ILE A 230 -8.25 -16.05 1.27
N TRP A 231 -9.02 -16.38 2.30
CA TRP A 231 -8.48 -16.76 3.60
C TRP A 231 -7.60 -18.00 3.54
N ASP A 232 -8.05 -19.06 2.85
CA ASP A 232 -7.26 -20.28 2.68
C ASP A 232 -5.99 -20.05 1.86
N CYS A 233 -6.06 -19.20 0.83
CA CYS A 233 -4.86 -18.75 0.12
C CYS A 233 -3.89 -17.99 1.04
N ILE A 234 -4.36 -17.07 1.88
CA ILE A 234 -3.51 -16.34 2.83
C ILE A 234 -2.79 -17.30 3.79
N ILE A 235 -3.51 -18.28 4.36
CA ILE A 235 -2.92 -19.30 5.24
C ILE A 235 -1.81 -20.05 4.50
N ARG A 236 -2.05 -20.45 3.25
CA ARG A 236 -1.06 -21.16 2.44
C ARG A 236 0.15 -20.28 2.09
N MET A 237 -0.07 -19.01 1.79
CA MET A 237 0.99 -18.03 1.51
C MET A 237 1.84 -17.72 2.75
N ARG A 238 1.29 -17.86 3.96
CA ARG A 238 1.95 -17.54 5.23
C ARG A 238 1.74 -18.63 6.28
N PRO A 239 2.33 -19.82 6.09
CA PRO A 239 2.17 -20.94 7.02
C PRO A 239 2.82 -20.68 8.39
N SER A 240 3.73 -19.71 8.47
CA SER A 240 4.42 -19.31 9.70
C SER A 240 3.64 -18.30 10.57
N ALA A 241 2.49 -17.80 10.08
CA ALA A 241 1.65 -16.86 10.80
C ALA A 241 1.04 -17.50 12.06
N TYR A 242 0.89 -16.71 13.13
CA TYR A 242 0.20 -17.18 14.33
C TYR A 242 -1.30 -17.23 14.06
N TYR A 243 -1.88 -18.42 14.18
CA TYR A 243 -3.26 -18.71 13.86
C TYR A 243 -4.07 -18.97 15.12
N LYS A 244 -5.16 -18.21 15.29
CA LYS A 244 -6.07 -18.31 16.43
C LYS A 244 -7.49 -18.63 15.94
N ILE A 245 -8.03 -19.76 16.41
CA ILE A 245 -9.42 -20.16 16.19
C ILE A 245 -10.15 -20.11 17.54
N PRO A 246 -11.06 -19.14 17.76
CA PRO A 246 -12.02 -19.20 18.86
C PRO A 246 -12.86 -20.48 18.77
N HIS A 247 -13.09 -21.13 19.91
CA HIS A 247 -13.77 -22.43 19.95
C HIS A 247 -15.19 -22.40 19.34
N GLY A 248 -15.52 -23.44 18.57
CA GLY A 248 -16.90 -23.85 18.30
C GLY A 248 -17.57 -23.27 17.05
N GLN A 249 -16.85 -22.56 16.17
CA GLN A 249 -17.44 -21.96 14.98
C GLN A 249 -16.82 -22.42 13.67
N ILE A 250 -17.66 -22.48 12.64
CA ILE A 250 -17.36 -23.10 11.35
C ILE A 250 -17.59 -22.06 10.25
N ARG A 251 -16.53 -21.69 9.52
CA ARG A 251 -16.59 -20.90 8.27
C ARG A 251 -17.56 -21.52 7.26
N GLY A 252 -18.21 -20.68 6.45
CA GLY A 252 -19.03 -21.16 5.34
C GLY A 252 -20.40 -21.72 5.73
N ALA A 253 -20.77 -21.71 7.03
CA ALA A 253 -22.06 -22.22 7.47
C ALA A 253 -23.19 -21.21 7.16
N PHE A 254 -24.04 -21.51 6.18
CA PHE A 254 -25.20 -20.71 5.81
C PHE A 254 -26.47 -21.58 5.85
N LEU A 255 -27.58 -21.05 6.37
CA LEU A 255 -28.86 -21.78 6.50
C LEU A 255 -28.76 -23.15 7.21
N SER A 256 -28.08 -23.25 8.37
CA SER A 256 -27.94 -24.42 9.29
C SER A 256 -27.62 -25.82 8.71
N LEU A 257 -27.68 -26.01 7.40
CA LEU A 257 -27.63 -27.27 6.65
C LEU A 257 -26.64 -27.16 5.48
N LEU A 258 -26.36 -25.96 4.98
CA LEU A 258 -25.41 -25.74 3.89
C LEU A 258 -24.08 -25.23 4.47
N ARG A 259 -23.01 -25.98 4.19
CA ARG A 259 -21.65 -25.57 4.52
C ARG A 259 -20.86 -25.43 3.24
N GLN A 260 -20.38 -24.23 2.99
CA GLN A 260 -19.47 -23.99 1.89
C GLN A 260 -18.04 -24.19 2.39
N SER A 261 -17.41 -25.29 1.99
CA SER A 261 -15.96 -25.47 2.11
C SER A 261 -15.29 -24.98 0.82
N THR A 262 -14.11 -24.39 0.95
CA THR A 262 -13.27 -24.07 -0.21
C THR A 262 -12.95 -25.33 -0.98
N ASN A 263 -13.19 -25.30 -2.29
CA ASN A 263 -12.83 -26.41 -3.17
C ASN A 263 -11.30 -26.50 -3.28
N SER A 264 -10.71 -27.66 -3.01
CA SER A 264 -9.24 -27.82 -2.99
C SER A 264 -8.59 -27.61 -4.36
N VAL A 265 -9.29 -27.96 -5.44
CA VAL A 265 -8.82 -27.73 -6.81
C VAL A 265 -8.85 -26.24 -7.14
N GLU A 266 -9.95 -25.55 -6.80
CA GLU A 266 -10.06 -24.10 -6.99
C GLU A 266 -9.01 -23.34 -6.17
N LEU A 267 -8.76 -23.77 -4.93
CA LEU A 267 -7.68 -23.25 -4.07
C LEU A 267 -6.31 -23.43 -4.71
N GLN A 268 -6.00 -24.63 -5.22
CA GLN A 268 -4.72 -24.93 -5.86
C GLN A 268 -4.50 -24.05 -7.10
N VAL A 269 -5.48 -24.01 -8.01
CA VAL A 269 -5.40 -23.24 -9.26
C VAL A 269 -5.24 -21.74 -8.96
N THR A 270 -6.02 -21.22 -8.00
CA THR A 270 -5.91 -19.82 -7.57
C THR A 270 -4.51 -19.52 -7.04
N TYR A 271 -4.00 -20.38 -6.15
CA TYR A 271 -2.70 -20.18 -5.52
C TYR A 271 -1.56 -20.21 -6.55
N GLU A 272 -1.54 -21.18 -7.48
CA GLU A 272 -0.53 -21.27 -8.54
C GLU A 272 -0.54 -20.05 -9.45
N TYR A 273 -1.73 -19.58 -9.84
CA TYR A 273 -1.88 -18.37 -10.65
C TYR A 273 -1.31 -17.14 -9.92
N VAL A 274 -1.67 -16.97 -8.64
CA VAL A 274 -1.20 -15.84 -7.83
C VAL A 274 0.31 -15.91 -7.62
N GLU A 275 0.86 -17.09 -7.32
CA GLU A 275 2.31 -17.28 -7.14
C GLU A 275 3.08 -16.86 -8.39
N GLN A 276 2.61 -17.28 -9.58
CA GLN A 276 3.21 -16.86 -10.85
C GLN A 276 3.10 -15.34 -11.09
N GLU A 277 1.94 -14.75 -10.81
CA GLU A 277 1.73 -13.31 -10.98
C GLU A 277 2.61 -12.49 -10.02
N LEU A 278 2.84 -12.98 -8.80
CA LEU A 278 3.74 -12.34 -7.84
C LEU A 278 5.20 -12.37 -8.31
N LEU A 279 5.67 -13.49 -8.87
CA LEU A 279 7.01 -13.57 -9.46
C LEU A 279 7.19 -12.55 -10.59
N ASP A 280 6.17 -12.39 -11.44
CA ASP A 280 6.20 -11.41 -12.53
C ASP A 280 6.22 -9.97 -11.99
N ILE A 281 5.44 -9.67 -10.94
CA ILE A 281 5.46 -8.36 -10.27
C ILE A 281 6.84 -8.07 -9.67
N GLU A 282 7.44 -9.01 -8.96
CA GLU A 282 8.76 -8.84 -8.34
C GLU A 282 9.86 -8.61 -9.37
N LYS A 283 9.79 -9.31 -10.50
CA LYS A 283 10.66 -9.07 -11.65
C LYS A 283 10.47 -7.66 -12.22
N ARG A 284 9.23 -7.21 -12.39
CA ARG A 284 8.92 -5.83 -12.84
C ARG A 284 9.45 -4.79 -11.86
N PHE A 285 9.23 -4.97 -10.56
CA PHE A 285 9.75 -4.09 -9.52
C PHE A 285 11.27 -4.01 -9.55
N THR A 286 11.97 -5.14 -9.72
CA THR A 286 13.43 -5.17 -9.84
C THR A 286 13.91 -4.35 -11.03
N ILE A 287 13.30 -4.52 -12.21
CA ILE A 287 13.64 -3.75 -13.41
C ILE A 287 13.36 -2.25 -13.21
N GLN A 288 12.20 -1.91 -12.66
CA GLN A 288 11.83 -0.51 -12.43
C GLN A 288 12.72 0.17 -11.39
N LYS A 289 13.10 -0.54 -10.31
CA LYS A 289 14.10 -0.08 -9.33
C LYS A 289 15.43 0.26 -9.97
N GLN A 290 15.95 -0.62 -10.82
CA GLN A 290 17.21 -0.40 -11.52
C GLN A 290 17.13 0.82 -12.44
N ARG A 291 16.04 0.95 -13.19
CA ARG A 291 15.80 2.11 -14.06
C ARG A 291 15.70 3.41 -13.27
N TRP A 292 14.95 3.41 -12.18
CA TRP A 292 14.81 4.57 -11.29
C TRP A 292 16.18 4.97 -10.71
N ALA A 293 16.94 4.01 -10.16
CA ALA A 293 18.25 4.27 -9.59
C ALA A 293 19.23 4.83 -10.63
N HIS A 294 19.21 4.29 -11.86
CA HIS A 294 20.03 4.81 -12.95
C HIS A 294 19.64 6.25 -13.30
N SER A 295 18.35 6.52 -13.52
CA SER A 295 17.86 7.86 -13.85
C SER A 295 18.17 8.88 -12.75
N HIS A 296 17.96 8.50 -11.49
CA HIS A 296 18.22 9.36 -10.34
C HIS A 296 19.71 9.66 -10.18
N ASN A 297 20.59 8.68 -10.36
CA ASN A 297 22.03 8.89 -10.34
C ASN A 297 22.51 9.81 -11.47
N THR A 298 21.96 9.66 -12.67
CA THR A 298 22.26 10.56 -13.80
C THR A 298 21.84 11.99 -13.47
N GLN A 299 20.63 12.19 -12.95
CA GLN A 299 20.15 13.51 -12.53
C GLN A 299 21.06 14.14 -11.46
N LEU A 300 21.42 13.39 -10.42
CA LEU A 300 22.32 13.88 -9.37
C LEU A 300 23.69 14.24 -9.92
N HIS A 301 24.19 13.50 -10.92
CA HIS A 301 25.44 13.81 -11.58
C HIS A 301 25.36 15.14 -12.35
N ASP A 302 24.28 15.34 -13.11
CA ASP A 302 24.05 16.57 -13.88
C ASP A 302 23.92 17.79 -12.96
N GLU A 303 23.14 17.67 -11.86
CA GLU A 303 23.01 18.72 -10.83
C GLU A 303 24.36 19.06 -10.18
N LEU A 304 25.18 18.05 -9.92
CA LEU A 304 26.51 18.23 -9.33
C LEU A 304 27.49 18.92 -10.29
N GLU A 305 27.44 18.60 -11.59
CA GLU A 305 28.24 19.29 -12.60
C GLU A 305 27.79 20.74 -12.80
N ASP A 306 26.48 21.02 -12.77
CA ASP A 306 25.96 22.39 -12.81
C ASP A 306 26.43 23.22 -11.59
N MET A 307 26.33 22.65 -10.38
CA MET A 307 26.85 23.28 -9.17
C MET A 307 28.36 23.54 -9.26
N ARG A 308 29.16 22.59 -9.76
CA ARG A 308 30.61 22.77 -9.97
C ARG A 308 30.91 23.89 -10.96
N LYS A 309 30.12 24.02 -12.03
CA LYS A 309 30.25 25.11 -12.99
C LYS A 309 29.96 26.46 -12.33
N ARG A 310 28.87 26.55 -11.57
CA ARG A 310 28.47 27.78 -10.87
C ARG A 310 29.49 28.22 -9.83
N VAL A 311 30.10 27.29 -9.10
CA VAL A 311 31.21 27.58 -8.17
C VAL A 311 32.39 28.17 -8.92
N ARG A 312 32.82 27.57 -10.05
CA ARG A 312 33.92 28.09 -10.87
C ARG A 312 33.63 29.50 -11.41
N GLU A 313 32.40 29.78 -11.81
CA GLU A 313 31.98 31.12 -12.26
C GLU A 313 32.03 32.15 -11.13
N LEU A 314 31.59 31.79 -9.92
CA LEU A 314 31.67 32.65 -8.74
C LEU A 314 33.13 32.92 -8.33
N GLU A 315 33.98 31.89 -8.35
CA GLU A 315 35.42 32.02 -8.12
C GLU A 315 36.07 32.95 -9.14
N ALA A 316 35.72 32.82 -10.42
CA ALA A 316 36.21 33.71 -11.48
C ALA A 316 35.79 35.17 -11.22
N ARG A 317 34.51 35.42 -10.90
CA ARG A 317 34.00 36.77 -10.58
C ARG A 317 34.67 37.39 -9.36
N PHE A 318 34.88 36.59 -8.32
CA PHE A 318 35.59 37.02 -7.12
C PHE A 318 37.03 37.44 -7.43
N ASN A 319 37.73 36.66 -8.27
CA ASN A 319 39.11 36.94 -8.66
C ASN A 319 39.25 38.19 -9.57
N THR A 320 38.27 38.49 -10.42
CA THR A 320 38.30 39.64 -11.33
C THR A 320 37.97 40.97 -10.64
N THR A 321 37.19 40.95 -9.57
CA THR A 321 36.68 42.15 -8.90
C THR A 321 36.69 41.98 -7.37
N PRO A 322 37.87 41.92 -6.73
CA PRO A 322 37.97 41.67 -5.29
C PRO A 322 37.34 42.80 -4.46
N ASP A 323 37.49 44.04 -4.91
CA ASP A 323 37.07 45.24 -4.17
C ASP A 323 35.55 45.43 -4.15
N ALA A 324 34.82 44.80 -5.07
CA ALA A 324 33.35 44.85 -5.12
C ALA A 324 32.67 44.04 -4.00
N PHE A 325 33.42 43.20 -3.27
CA PHE A 325 32.90 42.36 -2.19
C PHE A 325 33.34 42.83 -0.79
N LEU A 326 34.06 43.95 -0.70
CA LEU A 326 34.61 44.49 0.56
C LEU A 326 33.85 45.72 1.09
N HIS A 327 32.82 46.17 0.39
CA HIS A 327 31.85 47.17 0.83
C HIS A 327 30.52 46.49 1.15
#